data_AF-A0A8T5KRD6-F1
#
_entry.id   AF-A0A8T5KRD6-F1
#
_cell.length_a   1.000
_cell.length_b   1.000
_cell.length_c   1.000
_cell.angle_alpha   90.00
_cell.angle_beta   90.00
_cell.angle_gamma   90.00
#
_symmetry.space_group_name_H-M   'P 1'
#
loop_
_entity.id
_entity.type
_entity.pdbx_description
1 polymer ?
#
loop_
_entity_poly.entity_id
_entity_poly.type
_entity_poly.pdbx_seq_one_letter_code
_entity_poly.pdbx_strand_id
1 'polypeptide(L)'
;MLKRMVLPLILVFCLALMAEIGVSGVLATFEVTGFPENVAGGKWDDTTLLTSYQRTTLEVYVDMWKEDTSLIFVVTGFADATRYNKDHDSKNPALAMGRGIIGAKILELLGADDPTRIYLMPDEYYDEKGPECRGFRIQFYKSQWATRNDLKNNLAEIRGDLKDLK
;
A
#
# COMPACT_ATOMS: atom_id res chain seq x y z
N MET A 1 -10.06 47.29 16.42
CA MET A 1 -10.87 46.06 16.29
C MET A 1 -10.18 44.93 15.53
N LEU A 2 -9.46 45.21 14.43
CA LEU A 2 -8.84 44.19 13.55
C LEU A 2 -8.08 43.03 14.24
N LYS A 3 -7.31 43.30 15.31
CA LYS A 3 -6.54 42.27 16.05
C LYS A 3 -7.38 41.12 16.65
N ARG A 4 -8.69 41.28 16.84
CA ARG A 4 -9.56 40.22 17.42
C ARG A 4 -10.04 39.17 16.41
N MET A 5 -9.96 39.43 15.10
CA MET A 5 -10.41 38.48 14.06
C MET A 5 -9.27 37.65 13.46
N VAL A 6 -8.02 38.13 13.55
CA VAL A 6 -6.86 37.44 12.97
C VAL A 6 -6.53 36.14 13.71
N LEU A 7 -6.64 36.14 15.04
CA LEU A 7 -6.30 34.97 15.87
C LEU A 7 -7.19 33.73 15.60
N PRO A 8 -8.53 33.80 15.58
CA PRO A 8 -9.35 32.63 15.26
C PRO A 8 -9.17 32.16 13.81
N LEU A 9 -8.91 33.07 12.85
CA LEU A 9 -8.66 32.69 11.46
C LEU A 9 -7.36 31.88 11.32
N ILE A 10 -6.29 32.31 11.99
CA ILE A 10 -5.03 31.55 12.09
C ILE A 10 -5.26 30.21 12.79
N LEU A 11 -6.06 30.17 13.86
CA LEU A 11 -6.33 28.92 14.58
C LEU A 11 -7.06 27.89 13.70
N VAL A 12 -8.06 28.32 12.94
CA VAL A 12 -8.77 27.47 11.97
C VAL A 12 -7.83 27.01 10.85
N PHE A 13 -6.97 27.90 10.34
CA PHE A 13 -5.98 27.55 9.32
C PHE A 13 -4.92 26.55 9.83
N CYS A 14 -4.47 26.70 11.08
CA CYS A 14 -3.57 25.74 11.73
C CYS A 14 -4.26 24.40 12.02
N LEU A 15 -5.54 24.38 12.39
CA LEU A 15 -6.32 23.14 12.58
C LEU A 15 -6.56 22.41 11.24
N ALA A 16 -6.83 23.15 10.17
CA ALA A 16 -6.91 22.59 8.82
C ALA A 16 -5.56 22.01 8.37
N LEU A 17 -4.44 22.73 8.57
CA LEU A 17 -3.10 22.19 8.31
C LEU A 17 -2.79 20.96 9.16
N MET A 18 -3.20 20.92 10.43
CA MET A 18 -2.99 19.74 11.29
C MET A 18 -3.80 18.51 10.81
N ALA A 19 -4.97 18.72 10.19
CA ALA A 19 -5.72 17.64 9.54
C ALA A 19 -5.05 17.15 8.23
N GLU A 20 -4.34 18.04 7.52
CA GLU A 20 -3.53 17.69 6.33
C GLU A 20 -2.16 17.09 6.68
N ILE A 21 -1.62 17.36 7.88
CA ILE A 21 -0.38 16.78 8.38
C ILE A 21 -0.65 15.37 8.93
N GLY A 22 -0.74 14.42 7.99
CA GLY A 22 0.28 13.38 8.04
C GLY A 22 -0.10 12.01 8.55
N VAL A 23 -1.38 11.66 8.71
CA VAL A 23 -1.76 10.25 8.91
C VAL A 23 -1.71 9.51 7.56
N SER A 24 -0.50 9.21 7.07
CA SER A 24 -0.29 8.08 6.15
C SER A 24 -0.43 6.78 6.95
N GLY A 25 -1.65 6.52 7.40
CA GLY A 25 -1.98 5.29 8.11
C GLY A 25 -1.93 4.12 7.14
N VAL A 26 -1.36 3.01 7.61
CA VAL A 26 -1.70 1.69 7.10
C VAL A 26 -3.19 1.49 7.42
N LEU A 27 -4.05 1.53 6.41
CA LEU A 27 -5.49 1.32 6.55
C LEU A 27 -5.79 -0.14 6.90
N ALA A 28 -5.03 -1.06 6.30
CA ALA A 28 -5.08 -2.49 6.57
C ALA A 28 -3.72 -3.14 6.31
N THR A 29 -3.42 -4.19 7.07
CA THR A 29 -2.34 -5.14 6.74
C THR A 29 -2.95 -6.51 6.58
N PHE A 30 -2.57 -7.16 5.50
CA PHE A 30 -2.92 -8.52 5.14
C PHE A 30 -1.63 -9.32 4.97
N GLU A 31 -1.57 -10.55 5.46
CA GLU A 31 -0.36 -11.37 5.39
C GLU A 31 -0.69 -12.83 5.08
N VAL A 32 0.10 -13.44 4.20
CA VAL A 32 0.08 -14.88 3.91
C VAL A 32 1.48 -15.42 4.15
N THR A 33 1.59 -16.31 5.12
CA THR A 33 2.83 -17.02 5.47
C THR A 33 2.70 -18.50 5.10
N GLY A 34 3.69 -19.32 5.46
CA GLY A 34 3.65 -20.76 5.24
C GLY A 34 4.28 -21.20 3.92
N PHE A 35 4.99 -20.31 3.22
CA PHE A 35 5.58 -20.64 1.93
C PHE A 35 6.66 -21.72 2.08
N PRO A 36 6.72 -22.76 1.22
CA PRO A 36 7.85 -23.65 1.17
C PRO A 36 9.14 -22.93 0.77
N GLU A 37 10.25 -23.57 1.11
CA GLU A 37 11.60 -23.16 0.72
C GLU A 37 11.75 -23.18 -0.80
N ASN A 38 12.55 -22.25 -1.35
CA ASN A 38 12.81 -22.13 -2.79
C ASN A 38 11.58 -21.84 -3.69
N VAL A 39 10.41 -21.50 -3.13
CA VAL A 39 9.22 -21.10 -3.91
C VAL A 39 9.14 -19.58 -4.06
N ALA A 40 9.16 -19.15 -5.33
CA ALA A 40 8.90 -17.81 -5.83
C ALA A 40 8.09 -17.90 -7.14
N GLY A 41 7.30 -16.86 -7.45
CA GLY A 41 6.74 -16.51 -8.76
C GLY A 41 6.21 -17.64 -9.65
N GLY A 42 4.89 -17.81 -9.71
CA GLY A 42 4.22 -18.63 -10.75
C GLY A 42 4.39 -20.16 -10.64
N LYS A 43 5.00 -20.65 -9.55
CA LYS A 43 5.03 -22.08 -9.18
C LYS A 43 3.95 -22.49 -8.18
N TRP A 44 3.07 -21.55 -7.80
CA TRP A 44 1.94 -21.81 -6.90
C TRP A 44 0.63 -21.60 -7.66
N ASP A 45 -0.40 -22.35 -7.28
CA ASP A 45 -1.78 -21.98 -7.56
C ASP A 45 -2.17 -20.74 -6.74
N ASP A 46 -2.11 -19.58 -7.38
CA ASP A 46 -2.43 -18.28 -6.78
C ASP A 46 -3.90 -18.17 -6.29
N THR A 47 -4.78 -19.10 -6.68
CA THR A 47 -6.21 -19.02 -6.34
C THR A 47 -6.58 -19.63 -4.98
N THR A 48 -5.78 -20.59 -4.48
CA THR A 48 -6.03 -21.34 -3.23
C THR A 48 -5.25 -20.82 -2.01
N LEU A 49 -4.38 -19.82 -2.20
CA LEU A 49 -3.59 -19.18 -1.13
C LEU A 49 -4.42 -18.39 -0.09
N LEU A 50 -5.65 -18.00 -0.45
CA LEU A 50 -6.53 -17.20 0.41
C LEU A 50 -7.63 -18.07 1.00
N THR A 51 -7.82 -18.02 2.32
CA THR A 51 -9.10 -18.45 2.90
C THR A 51 -10.24 -17.53 2.42
N SER A 52 -11.48 -18.02 2.42
CA SER A 52 -12.64 -17.24 1.95
C SER A 52 -12.78 -15.88 2.64
N TYR A 53 -12.50 -15.81 3.94
CA TYR A 53 -12.52 -14.56 4.70
C TYR A 53 -11.45 -13.56 4.22
N GLN A 54 -10.23 -14.05 3.98
CA GLN A 54 -9.12 -13.23 3.48
C GLN A 54 -9.39 -12.72 2.07
N ARG A 55 -9.96 -13.57 1.20
CA ARG A 55 -10.40 -13.22 -0.15
C ARG A 55 -11.45 -12.10 -0.14
N THR A 56 -12.56 -12.28 0.57
CA THR A 56 -13.61 -11.25 0.66
C THR A 56 -13.12 -9.95 1.29
N THR A 57 -12.18 -10.03 2.25
CA THR A 57 -11.55 -8.84 2.84
C THR A 57 -10.70 -8.07 1.82
N LEU A 58 -9.90 -8.76 1.00
CA LEU A 58 -9.12 -8.13 -0.07
C LEU A 58 -10.01 -7.58 -1.18
N GLU A 59 -11.08 -8.28 -1.57
CA GLU A 59 -12.07 -7.81 -2.56
C GLU A 59 -12.64 -6.44 -2.17
N VAL A 60 -13.06 -6.26 -0.91
CA VAL A 60 -13.52 -4.96 -0.39
C VAL A 60 -12.46 -3.86 -0.51
N TYR A 61 -11.19 -4.14 -0.17
CA TYR A 61 -10.13 -3.14 -0.31
C TYR A 61 -9.78 -2.81 -1.76
N VAL A 62 -9.88 -3.80 -2.66
CA VAL A 62 -9.68 -3.58 -4.10
C VAL A 62 -10.81 -2.74 -4.69
N ASP A 63 -12.05 -2.93 -4.25
CA ASP A 63 -13.18 -2.08 -4.67
C ASP A 63 -13.05 -0.65 -4.13
N MET A 64 -12.69 -0.47 -2.85
CA MET A 64 -12.35 0.87 -2.32
C MET A 64 -11.21 1.55 -3.10
N TRP A 65 -10.21 0.78 -3.52
CA TRP A 65 -9.08 1.26 -4.32
C TRP A 65 -9.49 1.65 -5.76
N LYS A 66 -10.50 1.00 -6.35
CA LYS A 66 -11.07 1.42 -7.65
C LYS A 66 -11.75 2.78 -7.54
N GLU A 67 -12.43 3.04 -6.41
CA GLU A 67 -13.19 4.28 -6.16
C GLU A 67 -12.31 5.48 -5.75
N ASP A 68 -11.34 5.29 -4.84
CA ASP A 68 -10.45 6.36 -4.36
C ASP A 68 -9.04 6.20 -4.95
N THR A 69 -8.74 7.03 -5.97
CA THR A 69 -7.44 7.09 -6.67
C THR A 69 -6.25 7.41 -5.76
N SER A 70 -6.50 7.99 -4.57
CA SER A 70 -5.45 8.24 -3.58
C SER A 70 -5.02 6.99 -2.82
N LEU A 71 -5.73 5.87 -2.94
CA LEU A 71 -5.34 4.63 -2.28
C LEU A 71 -4.28 3.87 -3.09
N ILE A 72 -3.35 3.22 -2.41
CA ILE A 72 -2.28 2.41 -3.00
C ILE A 72 -2.12 1.10 -2.22
N PHE A 73 -1.69 0.05 -2.91
CA PHE A 73 -1.19 -1.16 -2.28
C PHE A 73 0.33 -1.13 -2.23
N VAL A 74 0.90 -1.56 -1.11
CA VAL A 74 2.31 -1.94 -1.01
C VAL A 74 2.34 -3.43 -0.72
N VAL A 75 2.94 -4.21 -1.60
CA VAL A 75 3.11 -5.65 -1.46
C VAL A 75 4.56 -5.93 -1.09
N THR A 76 4.78 -6.33 0.15
CA THR A 76 6.10 -6.68 0.68
C THR A 76 6.23 -8.20 0.70
N GLY A 77 7.05 -8.76 -0.18
CA GLY A 77 7.40 -10.19 -0.14
C GLY A 77 8.57 -10.46 0.80
N PHE A 78 8.55 -11.56 1.54
CA PHE A 78 9.56 -11.87 2.55
C PHE A 78 10.04 -13.33 2.53
N ALA A 79 11.26 -13.53 3.04
CA ALA A 79 11.95 -14.82 3.08
C ALA A 79 12.73 -14.96 4.38
N ASP A 80 12.93 -16.21 4.80
CA ASP A 80 13.53 -16.53 6.08
C ASP A 80 15.07 -16.54 6.03
N ALA A 81 15.71 -16.51 7.20
CA ALA A 81 17.15 -16.34 7.35
C ALA A 81 17.99 -17.62 7.08
N THR A 82 17.49 -18.56 6.28
CA THR A 82 17.97 -19.96 6.21
C THR A 82 19.14 -20.19 5.22
N ARG A 83 20.16 -19.31 5.32
CA ARG A 83 21.40 -19.20 4.49
C ARG A 83 21.36 -19.73 3.03
N TYR A 84 21.21 -18.84 2.03
CA TYR A 84 21.64 -19.07 0.62
C TYR A 84 23.19 -19.18 0.62
N ASN A 85 23.71 -20.38 0.88
CA ASN A 85 24.82 -20.86 0.04
C ASN A 85 24.28 -21.00 -1.39
N LYS A 86 25.15 -21.20 -2.39
CA LYS A 86 24.78 -21.48 -3.80
C LYS A 86 23.63 -22.50 -3.99
N ASP A 87 23.32 -23.28 -2.96
CA ASP A 87 22.36 -24.39 -2.90
C ASP A 87 21.30 -24.34 -1.74
N HIS A 88 21.09 -23.26 -0.97
CA HIS A 88 20.04 -23.14 0.11
C HIS A 88 19.33 -21.74 0.14
N ASP A 89 18.73 -21.16 1.21
CA ASP A 89 17.81 -19.99 1.07
C ASP A 89 17.94 -18.81 2.11
N SER A 90 18.48 -17.62 1.76
CA SER A 90 18.45 -16.39 2.62
C SER A 90 18.79 -15.07 1.94
N LYS A 91 18.17 -13.96 2.37
CA LYS A 91 18.39 -12.58 1.84
C LYS A 91 18.50 -12.57 0.31
N ASN A 92 17.71 -13.44 -0.33
CA ASN A 92 17.62 -13.52 -1.76
C ASN A 92 16.46 -12.61 -2.16
N PRO A 93 16.73 -11.35 -2.58
CA PRO A 93 15.66 -10.44 -2.94
C PRO A 93 14.80 -11.00 -4.06
N ALA A 94 15.31 -11.86 -4.96
CA ALA A 94 14.48 -12.49 -5.99
C ALA A 94 13.44 -13.48 -5.42
N LEU A 95 13.77 -14.14 -4.31
CA LEU A 95 12.88 -15.10 -3.62
C LEU A 95 11.78 -14.35 -2.85
N ALA A 96 12.17 -13.32 -2.09
CA ALA A 96 11.28 -12.39 -1.42
C ALA A 96 10.37 -11.65 -2.42
N MET A 97 10.95 -10.98 -3.42
CA MET A 97 10.25 -10.32 -4.52
C MET A 97 9.31 -11.27 -5.24
N GLY A 98 9.74 -12.51 -5.52
CA GLY A 98 8.92 -13.51 -6.20
C GLY A 98 7.68 -13.96 -5.40
N ARG A 99 7.69 -13.85 -4.07
CA ARG A 99 6.49 -14.04 -3.24
C ARG A 99 5.63 -12.78 -3.19
N GLY A 100 6.25 -11.60 -3.20
CA GLY A 100 5.52 -10.34 -3.39
C GLY A 100 4.82 -10.25 -4.75
N ILE A 101 5.41 -10.79 -5.83
CA ILE A 101 4.78 -10.91 -7.15
C ILE A 101 3.51 -11.75 -7.08
N ILE A 102 3.47 -12.82 -6.29
CA ILE A 102 2.27 -13.63 -6.06
C ILE A 102 1.19 -12.78 -5.38
N GLY A 103 1.53 -12.02 -4.33
CA GLY A 103 0.61 -11.07 -3.70
C GLY A 103 0.09 -9.99 -4.65
N ALA A 104 0.94 -9.45 -5.53
CA ALA A 104 0.54 -8.49 -6.56
C ALA A 104 -0.36 -9.13 -7.63
N LYS A 105 -0.09 -10.39 -8.03
CA LYS A 105 -0.92 -11.12 -8.98
C LYS A 105 -2.29 -11.46 -8.41
N ILE A 106 -2.37 -11.75 -7.11
CA ILE A 106 -3.64 -11.89 -6.39
C ILE A 106 -4.45 -10.59 -6.48
N LEU A 107 -3.85 -9.42 -6.26
CA LEU A 107 -4.53 -8.13 -6.40
C LEU A 107 -5.04 -7.90 -7.84
N GLU A 108 -4.21 -8.20 -8.84
CA GLU A 108 -4.59 -8.13 -10.27
C GLU A 108 -5.79 -9.04 -10.58
N LEU A 109 -5.80 -10.28 -10.07
CA LEU A 109 -6.90 -11.24 -10.21
C LEU A 109 -8.20 -10.81 -9.52
N LEU A 110 -8.12 -9.96 -8.48
CA LEU A 110 -9.27 -9.33 -7.83
C LEU A 110 -9.71 -8.01 -8.52
N GLY A 111 -9.00 -7.59 -9.57
CA GLY A 111 -9.30 -6.42 -10.37
C GLY A 111 -8.60 -5.13 -9.93
N ALA A 112 -7.47 -5.21 -9.24
CA ALA A 112 -6.55 -4.07 -9.11
C ALA A 112 -5.61 -4.04 -10.34
N ASP A 113 -6.10 -3.44 -11.43
CA ASP A 113 -5.54 -3.54 -12.78
C ASP A 113 -4.55 -2.44 -13.17
N ASP A 114 -4.53 -1.31 -12.44
CA ASP A 114 -3.51 -0.25 -12.55
C ASP A 114 -2.24 -0.58 -11.73
N PRO A 115 -1.13 -1.02 -12.37
CA PRO A 115 0.11 -1.35 -11.67
C PRO A 115 0.83 -0.12 -11.10
N THR A 116 0.48 1.10 -11.51
CA THR A 116 1.16 2.33 -11.02
C THR A 116 0.82 2.65 -9.56
N ARG A 117 -0.21 2.01 -9.02
CA ARG A 117 -0.70 2.14 -7.65
C ARG A 117 -0.45 0.87 -6.81
N ILE A 118 0.33 -0.08 -7.32
CA ILE A 118 0.76 -1.31 -6.64
C ILE A 118 2.29 -1.30 -6.55
N TYR A 119 2.80 -0.99 -5.37
CA TYR A 119 4.24 -0.93 -5.09
C TYR A 119 4.72 -2.28 -4.58
N LEU A 120 5.76 -2.84 -5.20
CA LEU A 120 6.30 -4.15 -4.85
C LEU A 120 7.67 -4.00 -4.21
N MET A 121 7.86 -4.58 -3.02
CA MET A 121 9.09 -4.46 -2.23
C MET A 121 9.53 -5.84 -1.68
N PRO A 122 10.82 -6.13 -1.61
CA PRO A 122 11.34 -7.21 -0.77
C PRO A 122 11.52 -6.74 0.69
N ASP A 123 11.25 -7.61 1.66
CA ASP A 123 11.77 -7.45 3.02
C ASP A 123 13.18 -8.07 3.09
N GLU A 124 14.16 -7.27 3.50
CA GLU A 124 15.58 -7.67 3.58
C GLU A 124 16.01 -8.08 5.01
N TYR A 125 15.10 -7.94 5.99
CA TYR A 125 15.42 -7.91 7.43
C TYR A 125 14.78 -9.03 8.28
N TYR A 126 14.18 -10.05 7.66
CA TYR A 126 13.85 -11.28 8.39
C TYR A 126 15.12 -12.05 8.73
N ASP A 127 15.59 -11.88 9.98
CA ASP A 127 16.70 -12.64 10.57
C ASP A 127 16.21 -13.92 11.30
N GLU A 128 14.89 -14.17 11.30
CA GLU A 128 14.23 -15.36 11.86
C GLU A 128 14.05 -16.49 10.81
N LYS A 129 13.80 -17.72 11.28
CA LYS A 129 13.71 -18.92 10.43
C LYS A 129 12.41 -19.69 10.64
N GLY A 130 11.74 -20.04 9.55
CA GLY A 130 10.57 -20.92 9.57
C GLY A 130 9.58 -20.62 8.44
N PRO A 131 8.58 -21.49 8.22
CA PRO A 131 7.51 -21.26 7.25
C PRO A 131 6.74 -19.95 7.50
N GLU A 132 6.61 -19.52 8.75
CA GLU A 132 6.03 -18.24 9.16
C GLU A 132 6.83 -17.03 8.63
N CYS A 133 8.14 -17.17 8.47
CA CYS A 133 9.04 -16.14 7.92
C CYS A 133 9.12 -16.18 6.38
N ARG A 134 8.24 -16.92 5.70
CA ARG A 134 8.22 -17.07 4.24
C ARG A 134 6.83 -16.75 3.72
N GLY A 135 6.70 -15.67 2.93
CA GLY A 135 5.38 -15.20 2.53
C GLY A 135 5.35 -13.85 1.82
N PHE A 136 4.20 -13.22 1.87
CA PHE A 136 4.00 -11.82 1.45
C PHE A 136 2.99 -11.11 2.36
N ARG A 137 3.14 -9.79 2.43
CA ARG A 137 2.28 -8.86 3.16
C ARG A 137 1.72 -7.84 2.17
N ILE A 138 0.41 -7.69 2.10
CA ILE A 138 -0.24 -6.59 1.38
C ILE A 138 -0.63 -5.54 2.42
N GLN A 139 -0.14 -4.32 2.24
CA GLN A 139 -0.46 -3.18 3.08
C GLN A 139 -1.23 -2.16 2.24
N PHE A 140 -2.35 -1.69 2.79
CA PHE A 140 -3.20 -0.72 2.13
C PHE A 140 -2.96 0.66 2.73
N TYR A 141 -2.68 1.66 1.89
CA TYR A 141 -2.33 3.01 2.33
C TYR A 141 -3.16 4.08 1.60
N LYS A 142 -3.39 5.20 2.28
CA LYS A 142 -3.77 6.45 1.62
C LYS A 142 -2.51 7.26 1.27
N SER A 143 -2.28 7.46 -0.03
CA SER A 143 -1.15 8.20 -0.58
C SER A 143 -1.34 9.71 -0.39
N GLN A 144 -0.55 10.29 0.51
CA GLN A 144 -0.49 11.74 0.69
C GLN A 144 -0.08 12.49 -0.60
N TRP A 145 0.61 11.82 -1.53
CA TRP A 145 1.01 12.44 -2.80
C TRP A 145 -0.19 12.68 -3.72
N ALA A 146 -1.07 11.70 -3.85
CA ALA A 146 -2.32 11.84 -4.60
C ALA A 146 -3.21 12.90 -3.95
N THR A 147 -3.47 12.81 -2.63
CA THR A 147 -4.26 13.81 -1.90
C THR A 147 -3.73 15.24 -2.08
N ARG A 148 -2.40 15.44 -2.13
CA ARG A 148 -1.79 16.76 -2.41
C ARG A 148 -1.96 17.24 -3.84
N ASN A 149 -2.04 16.34 -4.82
CA ASN A 149 -2.27 16.72 -6.22
C ASN A 149 -3.76 17.04 -6.45
N ASP A 150 -4.68 16.28 -5.86
CA ASP A 150 -6.11 16.57 -5.90
C ASP A 150 -6.41 17.93 -5.25
N LEU A 151 -5.82 18.21 -4.08
CA LEU A 151 -5.87 19.54 -3.44
C LEU A 151 -5.36 20.66 -4.36
N LYS A 152 -4.26 20.46 -5.09
CA LYS A 152 -3.74 21.46 -6.05
C LYS A 152 -4.68 21.68 -7.23
N ASN A 153 -5.28 20.61 -7.76
CA ASN A 153 -6.21 20.68 -8.88
C ASN A 153 -7.50 21.41 -8.46
N ASN A 154 -8.10 21.03 -7.34
CA ASN A 154 -9.29 21.69 -6.78
C ASN A 154 -9.02 23.17 -6.45
N LEU A 155 -7.83 23.50 -5.92
CA LEU A 155 -7.42 24.90 -5.69
C LEU A 155 -7.15 25.69 -6.97
N ALA A 156 -6.83 25.03 -8.09
CA ALA A 156 -6.69 25.66 -9.40
C ALA A 156 -8.06 25.94 -10.03
N GLU A 157 -9.01 25.02 -9.90
CA GLU A 157 -10.41 25.15 -10.33
C GLU A 157 -11.12 26.30 -9.61
N ILE A 158 -11.09 26.31 -8.26
CA ILE A 158 -11.63 27.41 -7.43
C ILE A 158 -11.00 28.77 -7.80
N ARG A 159 -9.73 28.79 -8.23
CA ARG A 159 -9.05 30.00 -8.72
C ARG A 159 -9.43 30.42 -10.13
N GLY A 160 -9.96 29.50 -10.94
CA GLY A 160 -10.61 29.79 -12.22
C GLY A 160 -11.93 30.50 -11.97
N ASP A 161 -12.84 29.86 -11.25
CA ASP A 161 -14.18 30.38 -10.95
C ASP A 161 -14.15 31.78 -10.31
N LEU A 162 -13.20 32.03 -9.40
CA LEU A 162 -13.00 33.33 -8.75
C LEU A 162 -12.45 34.44 -9.68
N LYS A 163 -11.97 34.12 -10.88
CA LYS A 163 -11.61 35.11 -11.91
C LYS A 163 -12.81 35.45 -12.78
N ASP A 164 -13.67 34.49 -13.08
CA ASP A 164 -14.83 34.67 -13.94
C ASP A 164 -16.00 35.39 -13.22
N LEU A 165 -15.87 35.57 -11.90
CA LEU A 165 -16.74 36.38 -11.02
C LEU A 165 -16.32 37.87 -10.92
N LYS A 166 -15.44 38.38 -11.80
CA LYS A 166 -14.95 39.78 -11.80
C LYS A 166 -15.19 40.52 -13.12
#